data_AF-A0A354J4J1-F1
#
_entry.id   AF-A0A354J4J1-F1
#
_cell.length_a   1.000
_cell.length_b   1.000
_cell.length_c   1.000
_cell.angle_alpha   90.00
_cell.angle_beta   90.00
_cell.angle_gamma   90.00
#
_symmetry.space_group_name_H-M   'P 1'
#
loop_
_entity.id
_entity.type
_entity.pdbx_description
1 polymer ?
#
loop_
_entity_poly.entity_id
_entity_poly.type
_entity_poly.pdbx_seq_one_letter_code
_entity_poly.pdbx_strand_id
1 'polypeptide(L)'
;MAGLKFEIHCWRDETEEIKAALEFGKEKLTDWELGTIIEGVIDEKFINMLNHTTKPSDTKIYNKMTPFFSIFIENGFSSEHYGTEFHILPVPVDDVDFMILLKQLREYAVVNEY
;
A
#
# COMPACT_ATOMS: atom_id res chain seq x y z
N MET A 1 -5.22 -1.37 20.72
CA MET A 1 -5.71 -0.32 19.80
C MET A 1 -5.91 -0.96 18.44
N ALA A 2 -7.07 -0.76 17.81
CA ALA A 2 -7.28 -1.20 16.43
C ALA A 2 -6.68 -0.10 15.53
N GLY A 3 -5.45 -0.32 15.02
CA GLY A 3 -4.83 0.60 14.07
C GLY A 3 -5.53 0.57 12.72
N LEU A 4 -5.28 1.60 11.90
CA LEU A 4 -5.80 1.67 10.53
C LEU A 4 -5.37 0.43 9.74
N LYS A 5 -6.26 -0.10 8.91
CA LYS A 5 -5.96 -1.32 8.14
C LYS A 5 -5.47 -0.98 6.75
N PHE A 6 -4.66 -1.87 6.22
CA PHE A 6 -4.26 -1.84 4.83
C PHE A 6 -4.53 -3.19 4.16
N GLU A 7 -4.63 -3.15 2.83
CA GLU A 7 -4.54 -4.33 1.99
C GLU A 7 -3.48 -4.11 0.90
N ILE A 8 -2.59 -5.08 0.70
CA ILE A 8 -1.71 -5.15 -0.46
C ILE A 8 -2.25 -6.26 -1.36
N HIS A 9 -2.54 -5.92 -2.61
CA HIS A 9 -2.98 -6.86 -3.62
C HIS A 9 -1.81 -7.14 -4.57
N CYS A 10 -1.60 -8.41 -4.89
CA CYS A 10 -0.61 -8.88 -5.85
C CYS A 10 -1.25 -9.88 -6.81
N TRP A 11 -0.80 -9.95 -8.06
CA TRP A 11 -1.14 -11.07 -8.94
C TRP A 11 -0.47 -12.37 -8.45
N ARG A 12 -1.08 -13.52 -8.74
CA ARG A 12 -0.61 -14.82 -8.23
C ARG A 12 0.81 -15.15 -8.69
N ASP A 13 1.19 -14.70 -9.87
CA ASP A 13 2.50 -14.91 -10.47
C ASP A 13 3.57 -13.92 -9.96
N GLU A 14 3.20 -12.89 -9.20
CA GLU A 14 4.11 -11.92 -8.56
C GLU A 14 4.66 -12.48 -7.24
N THR A 15 5.38 -13.61 -7.30
CA THR A 15 5.81 -14.36 -6.10
C THR A 15 6.75 -13.56 -5.20
N GLU A 16 7.61 -12.72 -5.77
CA GLU A 16 8.54 -11.89 -4.98
C GLU A 16 7.81 -10.72 -4.32
N GLU A 17 6.85 -10.11 -5.01
CA GLU A 17 5.97 -9.07 -4.46
C GLU A 17 5.09 -9.62 -3.33
N ILE A 18 4.52 -10.82 -3.49
CA ILE A 18 3.76 -11.50 -2.42
C ILE A 18 4.65 -11.72 -1.21
N LYS A 19 5.86 -12.26 -1.41
CA LYS A 19 6.82 -12.49 -0.33
C LYS A 19 7.20 -11.20 0.40
N ALA A 20 7.41 -10.12 -0.34
CA ALA A 20 7.69 -8.81 0.24
C ALA A 20 6.48 -8.26 1.02
N ALA A 21 5.26 -8.39 0.49
CA ALA A 21 4.04 -7.93 1.16
C ALA A 21 3.79 -8.65 2.49
N LEU A 22 4.08 -9.96 2.55
CA LEU A 22 3.96 -10.80 3.75
C LEU A 22 4.87 -10.36 4.90
N GLU A 23 5.87 -9.50 4.67
CA GLU A 23 6.65 -8.92 5.75
C GLU A 23 5.86 -7.92 6.61
N PHE A 24 4.73 -7.41 6.12
CA PHE A 24 3.95 -6.35 6.76
C PHE A 24 2.57 -6.83 7.21
N GLY A 25 2.11 -7.98 6.73
CA GLY A 25 0.78 -8.49 6.99
C GLY A 25 0.69 -10.00 6.82
N LYS A 26 -0.54 -10.50 6.72
CA LYS A 26 -0.81 -11.92 6.49
C LYS A 26 -1.71 -12.09 5.28
N GLU A 27 -1.62 -13.24 4.65
CA GLU A 27 -2.56 -13.60 3.59
C GLU A 27 -4.00 -13.63 4.13
N LYS A 28 -4.88 -12.93 3.42
CA LYS A 28 -6.31 -12.89 3.66
C LYS A 28 -6.96 -14.02 2.88
N LEU A 29 -7.81 -14.82 3.54
CA LEU A 29 -8.60 -15.84 2.87
C LEU A 29 -9.57 -15.15 1.89
N THR A 30 -9.44 -15.45 0.60
CA THR A 30 -10.25 -14.88 -0.48
C THR A 30 -10.53 -15.94 -1.54
N ASP A 31 -11.62 -15.75 -2.28
CA ASP A 31 -11.98 -16.47 -3.49
C ASP A 31 -11.35 -15.88 -4.76
N TRP A 32 -10.51 -14.83 -4.64
CA TRP A 32 -9.82 -14.22 -5.78
C TRP A 32 -8.77 -15.17 -6.38
N GLU A 33 -9.19 -15.94 -7.38
CA GLU A 33 -8.34 -16.93 -8.03
C GLU A 33 -7.26 -16.35 -8.95
N LEU A 34 -7.03 -15.04 -9.02
CA LEU A 34 -5.97 -14.50 -9.88
C LEU A 34 -4.86 -13.84 -9.07
N GLY A 35 -5.05 -13.65 -7.77
CA GLY A 35 -4.10 -12.92 -6.95
C GLY A 35 -4.13 -13.33 -5.48
N THR A 36 -3.38 -12.58 -4.71
CA THR A 36 -3.22 -12.74 -3.27
C THR A 36 -3.45 -11.40 -2.61
N ILE A 37 -4.26 -11.39 -1.55
CA ILE A 37 -4.49 -10.21 -0.72
C ILE A 37 -3.74 -10.40 0.59
N ILE A 38 -2.88 -9.45 0.93
CA ILE A 38 -2.19 -9.38 2.21
C ILE A 38 -2.85 -8.28 3.02
N GLU A 39 -3.45 -8.63 4.17
CA GLU A 39 -4.06 -7.67 5.09
C GLU A 39 -3.15 -7.43 6.30
N GLY A 40 -3.14 -6.20 6.79
CA GLY A 40 -2.38 -5.84 7.98
C GLY A 40 -2.89 -4.56 8.65
N VAL A 41 -2.13 -4.13 9.66
CA VAL A 41 -2.36 -2.88 10.38
C VAL A 41 -1.20 -1.93 10.06
N ILE A 42 -1.51 -0.66 9.83
CA ILE A 42 -0.51 0.38 9.58
C ILE A 42 0.30 0.59 10.85
N ASP A 43 1.55 0.16 10.81
CA ASP A 43 2.58 0.36 11.83
C ASP A 43 3.78 1.12 11.26
N GLU A 44 4.79 1.40 12.09
CA GLU A 44 6.01 2.09 11.64
C GLU A 44 6.71 1.35 10.52
N LYS A 45 6.71 0.01 10.55
CA LYS A 45 7.36 -0.81 9.53
C LYS A 45 6.66 -0.64 8.18
N PHE A 46 5.33 -0.64 8.17
CA PHE A 46 4.52 -0.42 6.97
C PHE A 46 4.63 1.01 6.46
N ILE A 47 4.57 2.03 7.33
CA ILE A 47 4.79 3.44 6.96
C ILE A 47 6.21 3.61 6.38
N ASN A 48 7.21 2.98 6.99
CA ASN A 48 8.57 2.98 6.50
C ASN A 48 8.66 2.34 5.10
N MET A 49 7.96 1.24 4.87
CA MET A 49 7.87 0.63 3.54
C MET A 49 7.25 1.58 2.53
N LEU A 50 6.11 2.22 2.84
CA LEU A 50 5.49 3.16 1.92
C LEU A 50 6.42 4.33 1.56
N ASN A 51 7.16 4.85 2.53
CA ASN A 51 8.11 5.96 2.33
C ASN A 51 9.38 5.55 1.56
N HIS A 52 9.76 4.27 1.59
CA HIS A 52 11.00 3.77 0.97
C HIS A 52 10.76 2.87 -0.25
N THR A 53 9.50 2.66 -0.62
CA THR A 53 9.15 1.90 -1.82
C THR A 53 9.56 2.70 -3.05
N THR A 54 10.46 2.11 -3.85
CA THR A 54 10.92 2.71 -5.10
C THR A 54 10.13 2.17 -6.29
N LYS A 55 9.93 3.03 -7.30
CA LYS A 55 9.33 2.61 -8.56
C LYS A 55 10.18 1.48 -9.16
N PRO A 56 9.59 0.31 -9.48
CA PRO A 56 10.31 -0.79 -10.12
C PRO A 56 11.02 -0.34 -11.42
N SER A 57 12.24 -0.86 -11.65
CA SER A 57 13.07 -0.52 -12.81
C SER A 57 12.66 -1.25 -14.09
N ASP A 58 11.95 -2.36 -13.97
CA ASP A 58 11.38 -3.07 -15.10
C ASP A 58 10.12 -2.37 -15.58
N THR A 59 10.25 -1.69 -16.71
CA THR A 59 9.19 -0.93 -17.39
C THR A 59 8.90 -1.48 -18.79
N LYS A 60 9.56 -2.58 -19.19
CA LYS A 60 9.58 -3.01 -20.60
C LYS A 60 8.27 -3.63 -21.06
N ILE A 61 7.59 -4.33 -20.15
CA ILE A 61 6.28 -4.94 -20.42
C ILE A 61 5.22 -4.21 -19.59
N TYR A 62 5.55 -3.79 -18.37
CA TYR A 62 4.60 -3.27 -17.38
C TYR A 62 5.19 -2.07 -16.64
N ASN A 63 4.54 -0.90 -16.70
CA ASN A 63 5.06 0.33 -16.09
C ASN A 63 4.65 0.47 -14.61
N LYS A 64 5.08 -0.48 -13.76
CA LYS A 64 4.75 -0.52 -12.33
C LYS A 64 5.08 0.78 -11.59
N MET A 65 4.17 1.31 -10.77
CA MET A 65 4.41 2.47 -9.88
C MET A 65 4.78 2.05 -8.47
N THR A 66 4.17 0.97 -7.99
CA THR A 66 4.56 0.23 -6.79
C THR A 66 4.96 -1.19 -7.20
N PRO A 67 5.79 -1.90 -6.41
CA PRO A 67 6.05 -3.31 -6.62
C PRO A 67 4.74 -4.11 -6.67
N PHE A 68 3.80 -3.77 -5.81
CA PHE A 68 2.51 -4.46 -5.68
C PHE A 68 1.48 -3.99 -6.72
N PHE A 69 0.51 -4.85 -7.01
CA PHE A 69 -0.60 -4.55 -7.89
C PHE A 69 -1.57 -3.51 -7.30
N SER A 70 -1.80 -3.46 -5.99
CA SER A 70 -2.51 -2.34 -5.35
C SER A 70 -2.17 -2.25 -3.88
N ILE A 71 -2.30 -1.05 -3.30
CA ILE A 71 -2.19 -0.84 -1.85
C ILE A 71 -3.38 -0.02 -1.40
N PHE A 72 -4.32 -0.61 -0.67
CA PHE A 72 -5.51 0.08 -0.18
C PHE A 72 -5.33 0.48 1.28
N ILE A 73 -5.73 1.72 1.60
CA ILE A 73 -5.80 2.27 2.96
C ILE A 73 -7.18 2.91 3.15
N GLU A 74 -8.03 2.31 3.98
CA GLU A 74 -9.39 2.75 4.40
C GLU A 74 -10.42 3.02 3.29
N ASN A 75 -10.04 3.72 2.21
CA ASN A 75 -10.36 3.46 0.81
C ASN A 75 -9.85 4.60 -0.08
N GLY A 76 -8.57 4.91 0.10
CA GLY A 76 -7.76 5.21 -1.07
C GLY A 76 -6.29 4.92 -0.80
N PHE A 77 -5.74 4.05 -1.63
CA PHE A 77 -4.60 4.19 -2.55
C PHE A 77 -4.68 2.99 -3.48
N SER A 78 -4.00 3.05 -4.60
CA SER A 78 -3.97 2.00 -5.62
C SER A 78 -2.70 2.17 -6.42
N SER A 79 -2.20 1.10 -7.03
CA SER A 79 -1.58 1.28 -8.34
C SER A 79 -1.53 0.00 -9.18
N GLU A 80 -2.46 -0.11 -10.12
CA GLU A 80 -2.92 -1.32 -10.81
C GLU A 80 -2.34 -1.39 -12.24
N HIS A 81 -1.66 -2.48 -12.59
CA HIS A 81 -0.82 -2.55 -13.79
C HIS A 81 -1.30 -3.51 -14.88
N TYR A 82 -1.16 -3.01 -16.11
CA TYR A 82 -1.87 -3.41 -17.34
C TYR A 82 -2.13 -2.21 -18.27
N GLY A 83 -1.34 -1.12 -18.17
CA GLY A 83 -1.56 0.17 -18.85
C GLY A 83 -1.18 1.39 -18.01
N THR A 84 -1.12 1.20 -16.68
CA THR A 84 -0.63 2.07 -15.58
C THR A 84 -1.72 2.93 -14.95
N GLU A 85 -2.31 2.50 -13.83
CA GLU A 85 -3.23 3.34 -13.08
C GLU A 85 -2.89 3.40 -11.59
N PHE A 86 -3.28 4.49 -10.93
CA PHE A 86 -2.83 4.98 -9.61
C PHE A 86 -3.97 5.78 -9.00
N HIS A 87 -4.54 5.42 -7.84
CA HIS A 87 -5.58 6.28 -7.24
C HIS A 87 -5.72 6.19 -5.71
N ILE A 88 -5.49 7.33 -5.03
CA ILE A 88 -6.32 7.81 -3.90
C ILE A 88 -6.98 9.10 -4.37
N LEU A 89 -8.27 9.31 -4.08
CA LEU A 89 -8.70 10.56 -3.42
C LEU A 89 -9.86 10.32 -2.44
N PRO A 90 -9.82 10.88 -1.22
CA PRO A 90 -10.96 10.92 -0.32
C PRO A 90 -11.77 12.25 -0.48
N VAL A 91 -12.43 12.46 -1.65
CA VAL A 91 -13.43 13.51 -2.09
C VAL A 91 -13.09 15.05 -2.00
N PRO A 92 -13.85 16.01 -2.63
CA PRO A 92 -13.28 17.14 -3.36
C PRO A 92 -13.05 18.41 -2.52
N VAL A 93 -11.78 18.82 -2.42
CA VAL A 93 -11.29 20.20 -2.17
C VAL A 93 -11.98 20.97 -1.02
N ASP A 94 -11.67 20.58 0.23
CA ASP A 94 -11.30 21.43 1.41
C ASP A 94 -11.41 20.63 2.73
N ASP A 95 -10.80 19.43 2.80
CA ASP A 95 -10.96 18.54 3.96
C ASP A 95 -9.75 18.60 4.92
N VAL A 96 -9.97 19.20 6.10
CA VAL A 96 -8.98 19.38 7.17
C VAL A 96 -8.54 18.05 7.78
N ASP A 97 -9.37 17.01 7.74
CA ASP A 97 -9.10 15.75 8.41
C ASP A 97 -8.13 14.85 7.61
N PHE A 98 -8.10 14.91 6.27
CA PHE A 98 -7.05 14.28 5.43
C PHE A 98 -5.69 14.97 5.61
N MET A 99 -5.70 16.29 5.81
CA MET A 99 -4.48 17.05 6.14
C MET A 99 -3.94 16.71 7.53
N ILE A 100 -4.82 16.38 8.49
CA ILE A 100 -4.42 15.85 9.81
C ILE A 100 -3.86 14.44 9.71
N LEU A 101 -4.41 13.56 8.87
CA LEU A 101 -3.84 12.22 8.62
C LEU A 101 -2.45 12.28 7.95
N LEU A 102 -2.27 13.12 6.92
CA LEU A 102 -0.98 13.45 6.32
C LEU A 102 0.00 14.10 7.31
N LYS A 103 -0.50 14.75 8.37
CA LYS A 103 0.29 15.37 9.43
C LYS A 103 0.68 14.35 10.51
N GLN A 104 -0.21 13.44 10.88
CA GLN A 104 0.06 12.37 11.83
C GLN A 104 0.98 11.30 11.25
N LEU A 105 0.88 10.95 9.96
CA LEU A 105 1.89 10.16 9.26
C LEU A 105 3.26 10.88 9.24
N ARG A 106 3.27 12.22 9.14
CA ARG A 106 4.47 13.07 9.30
C ARG A 106 5.00 13.12 10.73
N GLU A 107 4.15 13.03 11.75
CA GLU A 107 4.55 13.10 13.16
C GLU A 107 5.00 11.74 13.70
N TYR A 108 4.30 10.65 13.38
CA TYR A 108 4.76 9.30 13.69
C TYR A 108 6.05 8.92 12.96
N ALA A 109 6.32 9.46 11.76
CA ALA A 109 7.63 9.34 11.11
C ALA A 109 8.77 10.11 11.83
N VAL A 110 8.43 11.07 12.70
CA VAL A 110 9.40 11.92 13.42
C VAL A 110 9.58 11.47 14.89
N VAL A 111 8.63 10.72 15.46
CA VAL A 111 8.64 10.30 16.87
C VAL A 111 9.43 8.99 17.12
N ASN A 112 10.09 8.43 16.10
CA ASN A 112 11.09 7.36 16.26
C ASN A 112 12.40 7.88 16.86
N GLU A 113 12.37 8.26 18.13
CA GLU A 113 13.56 8.39 18.99
C GLU A 113 13.46 7.40 20.16
N TYR A 114 13.43 6.09 19.91
CA TYR A 114 13.85 5.08 20.91
C TYR A 114 14.46 3.85 20.24
#